data_AF-A0A9E4L3N2-F1
#
_entry.id   AF-A0A9E4L3N2-F1
#
_cell.length_a   1.000
_cell.length_b   1.000
_cell.length_c   1.000
_cell.angle_alpha   90.00
_cell.angle_beta   90.00
_cell.angle_gamma   90.00
#
_symmetry.space_group_name_H-M   'P 1'
#
loop_
_entity.id
_entity.type
_entity.pdbx_description
1 polymer ?
#
loop_
_entity_poly.entity_id
_entity_poly.type
_entity_poly.pdbx_seq_one_letter_code
_entity_poly.pdbx_strand_id
1 'polypeptide(L)' 'MTKHIGQMSRRRFIAAALGSGAAVAAPSVLTGARAADELKIATFYALSGPGSLFGPTQTAVTKLAVDQINAAGGIGGRKV' A
#
# COMPACT_ATOMS: atom_id res chain seq x y z
N MET A 1 -16.42 39.64 -39.81
CA MET A 1 -16.35 39.19 -38.40
C MET A 1 -15.78 37.78 -38.37
N THR A 2 -14.44 37.65 -38.36
CA THR A 2 -13.78 36.34 -38.46
C THR A 2 -13.32 35.93 -37.06
N LYS A 3 -13.94 34.89 -36.53
CA LYS A 3 -13.76 34.38 -35.16
C LYS A 3 -12.38 33.74 -35.03
N HIS A 4 -11.48 34.34 -34.24
CA HIS A 4 -10.20 33.71 -33.88
C HIS A 4 -10.47 32.54 -32.92
N ILE A 5 -10.41 31.31 -33.44
CA ILE A 5 -10.37 30.09 -32.64
C ILE A 5 -8.96 30.02 -32.04
N GLY A 6 -8.86 30.21 -30.72
CA GLY A 6 -7.59 30.27 -29.99
C GLY A 6 -6.74 29.03 -30.20
N GLN A 7 -5.54 29.22 -30.74
CA GLN A 7 -4.53 28.18 -30.93
C GLN A 7 -4.07 27.64 -29.56
N MET A 8 -4.29 26.34 -29.31
CA MET A 8 -3.77 25.66 -28.13
C MET A 8 -2.23 25.58 -28.20
N SER A 9 -1.55 26.29 -27.31
CA SER A 9 -0.09 26.27 -27.22
C SER A 9 0.41 24.88 -26.86
N ARG A 10 1.35 24.34 -27.65
CA ARG A 10 2.03 23.04 -27.39
C ARG A 10 2.58 22.96 -25.97
N ARG A 11 3.01 24.08 -25.39
CA ARG A 11 3.47 24.16 -23.99
C ARG A 11 2.36 23.86 -22.99
N ARG A 12 1.14 24.32 -23.23
CA ARG A 12 -0.02 24.03 -22.39
C ARG A 12 -0.44 22.57 -22.51
N PHE A 13 -0.35 22.00 -23.71
CA PHE A 13 -0.60 20.57 -23.91
C PHE A 13 0.43 19.70 -23.18
N ILE A 14 1.73 20.02 -23.30
CA ILE A 14 2.80 19.29 -22.58
C ILE A 14 2.67 19.47 -21.07
N ALA A 15 2.38 20.68 -20.59
CA ALA A 15 2.17 20.93 -19.16
C ALA A 15 0.95 20.16 -18.61
N ALA A 16 -0.14 20.08 -19.38
CA ALA A 16 -1.32 19.30 -19.01
C ALA A 16 -1.04 17.78 -19.05
N ALA A 17 -0.30 17.30 -20.06
CA ALA A 17 0.05 15.90 -20.22
C ALA A 17 1.02 15.39 -19.14
N LEU A 18 1.94 16.24 -18.66
CA LEU A 18 2.80 15.90 -17.52
C LEU A 18 2.03 15.84 -16.21
N GLY A 19 0.98 16.68 -16.04
CA GLY A 19 0.12 16.67 -14.87
C GLY A 19 -0.79 15.44 -14.77
N SER A 20 -1.23 14.88 -15.90
CA SER A 20 -2.14 13.71 -15.93
C SER A 20 -1.44 12.37 -16.21
N GLY A 21 -0.36 12.37 -17.00
CA GLY A 21 0.37 11.15 -17.38
C GLY A 21 1.23 10.55 -16.27
N ALA A 22 1.75 11.38 -15.35
CA ALA A 22 2.55 10.92 -14.23
C ALA A 22 1.76 10.03 -13.25
N ALA A 23 0.44 10.22 -13.15
CA ALA A 23 -0.42 9.42 -12.28
C ALA A 23 -0.75 8.02 -12.84
N VAL A 24 -0.68 7.83 -14.16
CA VAL A 24 -1.05 6.56 -14.82
C VAL A 24 0.17 5.67 -15.05
N ALA A 25 1.38 6.25 -15.12
CA ALA A 25 2.62 5.52 -15.40
C ALA A 25 3.19 4.74 -14.21
N ALA A 26 2.64 4.89 -13.01
CA ALA A 26 3.09 4.18 -11.81
C ALA A 26 1.99 3.23 -11.30
N PRO A 27 2.00 1.94 -11.70
CA PRO A 27 1.09 0.93 -11.15
C PRO A 27 1.11 0.88 -9.62
N SER A 28 2.26 1.22 -9.01
CA SER A 28 2.44 1.33 -7.56
C SER A 28 1.53 2.37 -6.90
N VAL A 29 1.20 3.46 -7.59
CA VAL A 29 0.27 4.50 -7.11
C VAL A 29 -1.19 3.99 -7.14
N LEU A 30 -1.53 3.15 -8.12
CA LEU A 30 -2.86 2.55 -8.25
C LEU A 30 -3.08 1.39 -7.27
N THR A 31 -2.03 0.65 -6.91
CA THR A 31 -2.11 -0.43 -5.91
C THR A 31 -2.16 0.08 -4.47
N GLY A 32 -1.57 1.24 -4.18
CA GLY A 32 -1.53 1.82 -2.83
C GLY A 32 -2.84 2.48 -2.36
N ALA A 33 -3.76 2.78 -3.28
CA ALA A 33 -5.01 3.49 -2.98
C ALA A 33 -6.19 2.56 -2.60
N ARG A 34 -5.94 1.27 -2.36
CA ARG A 34 -6.95 0.39 -1.76
C ARG A 34 -6.90 0.60 -0.26
N ALA A 35 -7.81 1.41 0.28
CA ALA A 35 -8.18 1.40 1.70
C ALA A 35 -8.86 0.06 2.05
N ALA A 36 -8.17 -1.05 1.79
CA ALA A 36 -8.66 -2.38 2.08
C ALA A 36 -8.37 -2.68 3.56
N ASP A 37 -9.38 -3.20 4.24
CA ASP A 37 -9.30 -3.53 5.66
C ASP A 37 -8.04 -4.35 5.99
N GLU A 38 -7.50 -4.10 7.18
CA GLU A 38 -6.36 -4.85 7.71
C GLU A 38 -6.64 -6.36 7.68
N LEU A 39 -5.61 -7.12 7.34
CA LEU A 39 -5.64 -8.57 7.36
C LEU A 39 -5.57 -9.07 8.80
N LYS A 40 -6.72 -9.45 9.37
CA LYS A 40 -6.77 -10.02 10.71
C LYS A 40 -6.13 -11.41 10.71
N ILE A 41 -5.03 -11.57 11.45
CA ILE A 41 -4.38 -12.86 11.71
C ILE A 41 -4.60 -13.26 13.17
N ALA A 42 -5.08 -14.48 13.37
CA ALA A 42 -5.11 -15.12 14.67
C ALA A 42 -3.92 -16.06 14.82
N THR A 43 -3.41 -16.15 16.05
CA THR A 43 -2.34 -17.07 16.40
C THR A 43 -2.82 -18.03 17.48
N PHE A 44 -2.40 -19.28 17.38
CA PHE A 44 -2.78 -20.32 18.32
C PHE A 44 -1.54 -20.83 19.05
N TYR A 45 -1.40 -20.40 20.30
CA TYR A 45 -0.27 -20.75 21.16
C TYR A 45 -0.76 -21.29 22.50
N ALA A 46 0.01 -22.21 23.07
CA ALA A 46 -0.13 -22.55 24.48
C ALA A 46 0.36 -21.36 25.30
N LEU A 47 -0.56 -20.57 25.87
CA LEU A 47 -0.22 -19.46 26.77
C LEU A 47 -0.25 -19.89 28.24
N SER A 48 -0.74 -21.09 28.54
CA SER A 48 -0.79 -21.69 29.87
C SER A 48 -0.63 -23.21 29.81
N GLY A 49 -0.44 -23.84 30.97
CA GLY A 49 -0.23 -25.29 31.10
C GLY A 49 1.19 -25.76 30.74
N PRO A 50 1.44 -27.07 30.67
CA PRO A 50 2.79 -27.63 30.48
C PRO A 50 3.50 -27.19 29.19
N GLY A 51 2.74 -26.80 28.17
CA GLY A 51 3.28 -26.33 26.88
C GLY A 51 3.59 -24.83 26.82
N SER A 52 3.31 -24.05 27.88
CA SER A 52 3.38 -22.58 27.83
C SER A 52 4.79 -22.01 27.70
N LEU A 53 5.82 -22.84 27.94
CA LEU A 53 7.22 -22.44 27.81
C LEU A 53 7.53 -21.80 26.45
N PHE A 54 6.85 -22.24 25.38
CA PHE A 54 7.08 -21.73 24.03
C PHE A 54 6.23 -20.50 23.67
N GLY A 55 5.15 -20.23 24.41
CA GLY A 55 4.17 -19.18 24.10
C GLY A 55 4.77 -17.77 24.00
N PRO A 56 5.63 -17.32 24.94
CA PRO A 56 6.28 -16.01 24.86
C PRO A 56 7.15 -15.85 23.62
N THR A 57 8.00 -16.84 23.32
CA THR A 57 8.87 -16.80 22.14
C THR A 57 8.07 -16.83 20.85
N GLN A 58 7.05 -17.68 20.75
CA GLN A 58 6.15 -17.75 19.58
C GLN A 58 5.41 -16.44 19.34
N THR A 59 4.97 -15.77 20.41
CA THR A 59 4.32 -14.46 20.34
C THR A 59 5.31 -13.39 19.86
N ALA A 60 6.52 -13.37 20.41
CA ALA A 60 7.54 -12.40 20.06
C ALA A 60 7.99 -12.51 18.60
N VAL A 61 8.25 -13.73 18.11
CA VAL A 61 8.67 -13.92 16.70
C VAL A 61 7.55 -13.59 15.72
N THR A 62 6.30 -13.85 16.09
CA THR A 62 5.16 -13.51 15.23
C THR A 62 4.93 -12.02 15.16
N LYS A 63 5.08 -11.31 16.28
CA LYS A 63 5.05 -9.84 16.28
C LYS A 63 6.18 -9.26 15.43
N LEU A 64 7.41 -9.79 15.55
CA LEU A 64 8.54 -9.37 14.72
C LEU A 64 8.25 -9.57 13.23
N ALA A 65 7.70 -10.71 12.86
CA ALA A 65 7.33 -11.00 11.47
C ALA A 65 6.26 -10.03 10.95
N VAL A 66 5.22 -9.75 11.74
CA VAL A 66 4.19 -8.76 11.42
C VAL A 66 4.80 -7.37 11.21
N ASP A 67 5.65 -6.92 12.14
CA ASP A 67 6.31 -5.62 12.06
C ASP A 67 7.15 -5.50 10.77
N GLN A 68 7.90 -6.54 10.41
CA GLN A 68 8.70 -6.59 9.17
C GLN A 68 7.85 -6.60 7.90
N ILE A 69 6.79 -7.41 7.84
CA ILE A 69 5.87 -7.48 6.70
C ILE A 69 5.20 -6.12 6.50
N ASN A 70 4.73 -5.51 7.58
CA ASN A 70 4.09 -4.20 7.53
C ASN A 70 5.07 -3.11 7.09
N ALA A 71 6.33 -3.16 7.53
CA ALA A 71 7.37 -2.24 7.08
C ALA A 71 7.68 -2.39 5.58
N ALA A 72 7.58 -3.61 5.03
CA ALA A 72 7.76 -3.91 3.60
C ALA A 72 6.56 -3.54 2.71
N GLY A 73 5.50 -2.94 3.27
CA GLY A 73 4.30 -2.53 2.53
C GLY A 73 3.11 -3.50 2.65
N GLY A 74 3.21 -4.51 3.53
CA GLY A 74 2.13 -5.45 3.80
C GLY A 74 1.92 -6.49 2.71
N ILE A 75 0.81 -7.24 2.78
CA ILE A 75 0.47 -8.31 1.84
C ILE A 75 -0.56 -7.79 0.84
N GLY A 76 -0.16 -7.64 -0.42
CA GLY A 76 -1.02 -7.07 -1.46
C GLY A 76 -1.44 -5.62 -1.15
N GLY A 77 -0.58 -4.86 -0.47
CA GLY A 77 -0.85 -3.49 -0.04
C GLY A 77 -1.65 -3.36 1.26
N ARG A 78 -1.96 -4.47 1.95
CA ARG A 78 -2.70 -4.46 3.22
C ARG A 78 -1.79 -4.74 4.41
N LYS A 79 -1.96 -3.97 5.48
CA LYS A 79 -1.35 -4.27 6.77
C LYS A 79 -1.93 -5.56 7.35
N VAL A 80 -1.12 -6.21 8.17
CA VAL A 80 -1.35 -7.51 8.80
C VAL A 80 -1.20 -7.38 10.31
#